data_AF-A0A3B8L1Y9-F1
#
_entry.id   AF-A0A3B8L1Y9-F1
#
_cell.length_a   1.000
_cell.length_b   1.000
_cell.length_c   1.000
_cell.angle_alpha   90.00
_cell.angle_beta   90.00
_cell.angle_gamma   90.00
#
_symmetry.space_group_name_H-M   'P 1'
#
loop_
_entity.id
_entity.type
_entity.pdbx_description
1 polymer ?
#
loop_
_entity_poly.entity_id
_entity_poly.type
_entity_poly.pdbx_seq_one_letter_code
_entity_poly.pdbx_strand_id
1 'polypeptide(L)'
;MLSQYEVIGPEEEELIRKFVASGGTLIADVRPGIYGDRGRPRDGGVLDDLFGVRHTGSAPAADTTGSIKGMLDGTRVTVEPRRLFVNPKVKVTTGKPLGRAGDTPICIVNDSGRGRAVLLNFTMWSFPKLAVQNGNDDAASFFRTLLAKAGAPPPLTLVDTRGRRHRNIEAMRWRTGHRTQVIALYGPFLGTWPEPNGEIDSLPSPFHRGRTAPVPVTVKLPAPRYVYEMRTGRSSGALTDSFETTAQPFVATLLVVSERPLHPPMLSTVTDTVVRGGSMKFRVAIPQALGRRVLKIRATSPDGKPARWFERSLIVRDGQGELNLPVAWNETAGTWTITATDLFTTRTTKSTVRIK
;
A
#
# COMPACT_ATOMS: atom_id res chain seq x y z
N MET A 1 16.20 -1.55 1.08
CA MET A 1 16.50 -2.47 2.18
C MET A 1 17.21 -3.67 1.59
N LEU A 2 18.27 -4.15 2.24
CA LEU A 2 19.07 -5.30 1.84
C LEU A 2 18.75 -6.45 2.80
N SER A 3 17.82 -7.33 2.42
CA SER A 3 17.47 -8.51 3.24
C SER A 3 18.28 -9.70 2.76
N GLN A 4 19.13 -10.26 3.63
CA GLN A 4 20.07 -11.35 3.34
C GLN A 4 20.85 -11.14 2.04
N TYR A 5 21.21 -9.89 1.77
CA TYR A 5 21.89 -9.49 0.54
C TYR A 5 23.40 -9.65 0.74
N GLU A 6 23.84 -10.91 0.78
CA GLU A 6 25.21 -11.27 1.16
C GLU A 6 26.22 -11.12 0.01
N VAL A 7 25.77 -11.10 -1.24
CA VAL A 7 26.59 -10.93 -2.44
C VAL A 7 26.37 -9.54 -3.00
N ILE A 8 27.43 -8.73 -3.09
CA ILE A 8 27.38 -7.39 -3.67
C ILE A 8 28.54 -7.25 -4.66
N GLY A 9 28.23 -6.94 -5.92
CA GLY A 9 29.22 -6.64 -6.94
C GLY A 9 29.61 -5.16 -6.97
N PRO A 10 30.61 -4.80 -7.79
CA PRO A 10 31.12 -3.43 -7.85
C PRO A 10 30.06 -2.42 -8.32
N GLU A 11 29.21 -2.79 -9.27
CA GLU A 11 28.13 -1.92 -9.77
C GLU A 11 27.05 -1.68 -8.69
N GLU A 12 26.63 -2.73 -7.98
CA GLU A 12 25.69 -2.59 -6.87
C GLU A 12 26.29 -1.78 -5.71
N GLU A 13 27.57 -2.00 -5.39
CA GLU A 13 28.27 -1.22 -4.37
C GLU A 13 28.24 0.28 -4.71
N GLU A 14 28.62 0.66 -5.94
CA GLU A 14 28.62 2.05 -6.38
C GLU A 14 27.24 2.68 -6.29
N LEU A 15 26.20 1.97 -6.76
CA LEU A 15 24.81 2.44 -6.71
C LEU A 15 24.32 2.63 -5.27
N ILE A 16 24.63 1.69 -4.37
CA ILE A 16 24.24 1.75 -2.96
C ILE A 16 24.95 2.94 -2.28
N ARG A 17 26.24 3.11 -2.53
CA ARG A 17 27.02 4.23 -1.97
C ARG A 17 26.48 5.58 -2.47
N LYS A 18 26.18 5.68 -3.78
CA LYS A 18 25.57 6.88 -4.37
C LYS A 18 24.21 7.19 -3.76
N PHE A 19 23.38 6.17 -3.50
CA PHE A 19 22.09 6.34 -2.84
C PHE A 19 22.25 6.94 -1.44
N VAL A 20 23.16 6.40 -0.61
CA VAL A 20 23.40 6.94 0.74
C VAL A 20 24.02 8.33 0.69
N ALA A 21 25.03 8.57 -0.15
CA ALA A 21 25.64 9.90 -0.32
C ALA A 21 24.64 10.98 -0.79
N SER A 22 23.58 10.57 -1.49
CA SER A 22 22.49 11.45 -1.94
C SER A 22 21.44 11.73 -0.86
N GLY A 23 21.61 11.21 0.36
CA GLY A 23 20.70 11.39 1.49
C GLY A 23 19.77 10.19 1.77
N GLY A 24 20.00 9.06 1.10
CA GLY A 24 19.24 7.84 1.32
C GLY A 24 19.58 7.16 2.65
N THR A 25 18.60 6.43 3.20
CA THR A 25 18.80 5.53 4.36
C THR A 25 18.86 4.08 3.88
N LEU A 26 20.03 3.46 4.01
CA LEU A 26 20.24 2.05 3.76
C LEU A 26 19.91 1.25 5.02
N ILE A 27 19.11 0.19 4.89
CA ILE A 27 18.80 -0.73 5.99
C ILE A 27 19.19 -2.13 5.51
N ALA A 28 19.98 -2.85 6.30
CA ALA A 28 20.30 -4.26 6.07
C ALA A 28 20.00 -5.09 7.32
N ASP A 29 19.62 -6.35 7.13
CA ASP A 29 19.37 -7.27 8.25
C ASP A 29 20.67 -7.90 8.77
N VAL A 30 21.23 -8.90 8.12
CA VAL A 30 22.41 -9.65 8.55
C VAL A 30 23.38 -9.85 7.39
N ARG A 31 24.69 -9.71 7.66
CA ARG A 31 25.80 -10.00 6.73
C ARG A 31 25.69 -9.35 5.33
N PRO A 32 25.37 -8.05 5.20
CA PRO A 32 25.34 -7.42 3.88
C PRO A 32 26.73 -7.46 3.22
N GLY A 33 26.80 -7.99 1.99
CA GLY A 33 28.01 -7.95 1.17
C GLY A 33 29.23 -8.69 1.71
N ILE A 34 29.06 -9.81 2.42
CA ILE A 34 30.20 -10.65 2.84
C ILE A 34 30.86 -11.44 1.68
N TYR A 35 30.21 -11.49 0.52
CA TYR A 35 30.74 -12.03 -0.73
C TYR A 35 30.81 -10.94 -1.81
N GLY A 36 31.82 -11.03 -2.68
CA GLY A 36 31.93 -10.20 -3.89
C GLY A 36 31.13 -10.73 -5.08
N ASP A 37 31.21 -10.04 -6.23
CA ASP A 37 30.45 -10.28 -7.48
C ASP A 37 30.34 -11.74 -7.97
N ARG A 38 31.35 -12.57 -7.70
CA ARG A 38 31.40 -13.99 -8.10
C ARG A 38 31.23 -14.96 -6.92
N GLY A 39 30.58 -14.52 -5.83
CA GLY A 39 30.36 -15.33 -4.64
C GLY A 39 31.64 -15.64 -3.85
N ARG A 40 32.75 -14.93 -4.12
CA ARG A 40 34.01 -15.13 -3.40
C ARG A 40 33.92 -14.50 -2.01
N PRO A 41 34.27 -15.23 -0.93
CA PRO A 41 34.36 -14.66 0.41
C PRO A 41 35.34 -13.49 0.45
N ARG A 42 35.07 -12.51 1.32
CA ARG A 42 35.91 -11.34 1.53
C ARG A 42 36.45 -11.30 2.97
N ASP A 43 37.60 -10.66 3.16
CA ASP A 43 38.00 -10.18 4.49
C ASP A 43 37.26 -8.87 4.76
N GLY A 44 36.20 -8.95 5.56
CA GLY A 44 35.23 -7.87 5.76
C GLY A 44 34.10 -7.85 4.73
N GLY A 45 33.08 -7.04 4.99
CA GLY A 45 31.96 -6.80 4.09
C GLY A 45 32.20 -5.64 3.12
N VAL A 46 31.57 -5.71 1.94
CA VAL A 46 31.64 -4.69 0.87
C VAL A 46 31.23 -3.29 1.36
N LEU A 47 30.30 -3.22 2.32
CA LEU A 47 29.70 -1.97 2.83
C LEU A 47 29.98 -1.73 4.32
N ASP A 48 30.99 -2.39 4.88
CA ASP A 48 31.30 -2.34 6.32
C ASP A 48 31.50 -0.92 6.85
N ASP A 49 32.27 -0.12 6.11
CA ASP A 49 32.52 1.30 6.39
C ASP A 49 31.21 2.10 6.40
N LEU A 50 30.32 1.81 5.45
CA LEU A 50 29.03 2.47 5.34
C LEU A 50 28.15 2.17 6.56
N PHE A 51 28.14 0.92 7.04
CA PHE A 51 27.42 0.50 8.24
C PHE A 51 28.14 0.84 9.56
N GLY A 52 29.38 1.34 9.50
CA GLY A 52 30.17 1.65 10.69
C GLY A 52 30.52 0.41 11.50
N VAL A 53 30.82 -0.68 10.79
CA VAL A 53 31.22 -1.97 11.38
C VAL A 53 32.43 -2.55 10.65
N ARG A 54 32.89 -3.71 11.12
CA ARG A 54 33.78 -4.63 10.42
C ARG A 54 33.29 -6.05 10.65
N HIS A 55 32.99 -6.79 9.59
CA HIS A 55 32.82 -8.22 9.64
C HIS A 55 34.19 -8.88 9.86
N THR A 56 34.29 -9.79 10.83
CA THR A 56 35.58 -10.38 11.25
C THR A 56 35.68 -11.87 10.92
N GLY A 57 34.84 -12.37 10.02
CA GLY A 57 34.81 -13.77 9.60
C GLY A 57 33.39 -14.32 9.46
N SER A 58 33.31 -15.60 9.09
CA SER A 58 32.05 -16.35 9.00
C SER A 58 31.85 -17.21 10.25
N ALA A 59 30.62 -17.23 10.76
CA ALA A 59 30.20 -18.09 11.87
C ALA A 59 28.71 -18.45 11.73
N PRO A 60 28.27 -19.57 12.32
CA PRO A 60 26.85 -19.81 12.54
C PRO A 60 26.19 -18.64 13.26
N ALA A 61 24.91 -18.42 12.99
CA ALA A 61 24.15 -17.41 13.72
C ALA A 61 24.10 -17.79 15.21
N ALA A 62 24.34 -16.81 16.08
CA ALA A 62 24.14 -16.99 17.51
C ALA A 62 22.66 -16.78 17.84
N ASP A 63 22.07 -17.72 18.56
CA ASP A 63 20.69 -17.66 19.06
C ASP A 63 20.72 -17.17 20.50
N THR A 64 20.35 -15.90 20.70
CA THR A 64 20.47 -15.27 22.00
C THR A 64 19.39 -14.20 22.19
N THR A 65 19.14 -13.85 23.45
CA THR A 65 18.18 -12.81 23.79
C THR A 65 18.77 -11.43 23.53
N GLY A 66 18.07 -10.61 22.75
CA GLY A 66 18.44 -9.23 22.48
C GLY A 66 17.31 -8.24 22.65
N SER A 67 17.69 -7.00 22.92
CA SER A 67 16.80 -5.85 23.08
C SER A 67 17.40 -4.61 22.43
N ILE A 68 16.55 -3.67 22.05
CA ILE A 68 16.95 -2.38 21.47
C ILE A 68 16.38 -1.30 22.39
N LYS A 69 17.21 -0.34 22.78
CA LYS A 69 16.80 0.84 23.53
C LYS A 69 17.71 1.99 23.18
N GLY A 70 17.21 2.93 22.40
CA GLY A 70 18.02 4.04 21.91
C GLY A 70 17.22 5.19 21.33
N MET A 71 17.92 6.08 20.65
CA MET A 71 17.34 7.23 19.97
C MET A 71 17.67 7.16 18.48
N LEU A 72 16.66 7.32 17.63
CA LEU A 72 16.79 7.46 16.18
C LEU A 72 16.21 8.82 15.79
N ASP A 73 17.07 9.77 15.40
CA ASP A 73 16.71 11.18 15.10
C ASP A 73 15.79 11.82 16.15
N GLY A 74 16.22 11.78 17.41
CA GLY A 74 15.46 12.35 18.52
C GLY A 74 14.19 11.59 18.89
N THR A 75 13.86 10.48 18.22
CA THR A 75 12.73 9.61 18.59
C THR A 75 13.22 8.36 19.31
N ARG A 76 12.65 8.08 20.48
CA ARG A 76 12.96 6.89 21.25
C ARG A 76 12.50 5.65 20.50
N VAL A 77 13.38 4.66 20.40
CA VAL A 77 13.07 3.33 19.87
C VAL A 77 13.34 2.28 20.93
N THR A 78 12.39 1.38 21.12
CA THR A 78 12.48 0.27 22.07
C THR A 78 12.01 -1.01 21.40
N VAL A 79 12.74 -2.09 21.63
CA VAL A 79 12.34 -3.47 21.35
C VAL A 79 12.63 -4.28 22.59
N GLU A 80 11.60 -4.85 23.20
CA GLU A 80 11.70 -5.65 24.42
C GLU A 80 12.50 -6.94 24.18
N PRO A 81 13.17 -7.50 25.22
CA PRO A 81 13.99 -8.69 25.10
C PRO A 81 13.30 -9.84 24.37
N ARG A 82 13.97 -10.40 23.36
CA ARG A 82 13.49 -11.56 22.59
C ARG A 82 14.63 -12.37 22.03
N ARG A 83 14.38 -13.64 21.74
CA ARG A 83 15.33 -14.49 21.01
C ARG A 83 15.51 -13.97 19.60
N LEU A 84 16.76 -13.73 19.21
CA LEU A 84 17.17 -13.25 17.89
C LEU A 84 18.32 -14.14 17.39
N PHE A 85 18.37 -14.32 16.07
CA PHE A 85 19.50 -14.97 15.42
C PHE A 85 20.40 -13.88 14.84
N VAL A 86 21.57 -13.71 15.44
CA VAL A 86 22.51 -12.60 15.15
C VAL A 86 23.81 -13.11 14.55
N ASN A 87 24.54 -12.25 13.83
CA ASN A 87 25.91 -12.57 13.43
C ASN A 87 26.90 -12.12 14.54
N PRO A 88 27.55 -13.04 15.26
CA PRO A 88 28.50 -12.68 16.31
C PRO A 88 29.85 -12.18 15.78
N LYS A 89 30.14 -12.35 14.48
CA LYS A 89 31.40 -11.94 13.85
C LYS A 89 31.31 -10.54 13.25
N VAL A 90 30.80 -9.59 14.04
CA VAL A 90 30.77 -8.17 13.68
C VAL A 90 31.37 -7.35 14.81
N LYS A 91 32.25 -6.41 14.48
CA LYS A 91 32.78 -5.41 15.41
C LYS A 91 32.31 -4.03 14.98
N VAL A 92 31.87 -3.22 15.93
CA VAL A 92 31.51 -1.82 15.66
C VAL A 92 32.80 -1.01 15.43
N THR A 93 32.78 -0.12 14.44
CA THR A 93 33.86 0.85 14.17
C THR A 93 33.36 2.27 14.46
N THR A 94 32.72 2.94 13.49
CA THR A 94 32.13 4.28 13.66
C THR A 94 30.64 4.26 14.00
N GLY A 95 29.98 3.11 13.81
CA GLY A 95 28.55 2.96 14.03
C GLY A 95 28.18 3.03 15.51
N LYS A 96 26.92 3.36 15.78
CA LYS A 96 26.36 3.43 17.12
C LYS A 96 25.33 2.31 17.31
N PRO A 97 25.63 1.26 18.09
CA PRO A 97 24.63 0.24 18.41
C PRO A 97 23.52 0.83 19.28
N LEU A 98 22.27 0.55 18.92
CA LEU A 98 21.09 0.89 19.73
C LEU A 98 20.62 -0.28 20.61
N GLY A 99 21.26 -1.45 20.48
CA GLY A 99 20.92 -2.63 21.26
C GLY A 99 22.03 -3.67 21.27
N ARG A 100 21.81 -4.73 22.05
CA ARG A 100 22.68 -5.91 22.08
C ARG A 100 21.84 -7.18 22.17
N ALA A 101 22.38 -8.28 21.64
CA ALA A 101 21.88 -9.63 21.82
C ALA A 101 23.03 -10.48 22.38
N GLY A 102 22.93 -10.84 23.67
CA GLY A 102 24.11 -11.21 24.45
C GLY A 102 25.20 -10.13 24.33
N ASP A 103 26.41 -10.54 23.93
CA ASP A 103 27.51 -9.61 23.68
C ASP A 103 27.49 -8.95 22.29
N THR A 104 26.65 -9.44 21.37
CA THR A 104 26.66 -9.02 19.96
C THR A 104 25.91 -7.70 19.78
N PRO A 105 26.51 -6.67 19.15
CA PRO A 105 25.81 -5.41 18.86
C PRO A 105 24.73 -5.61 17.79
N ILE A 106 23.57 -4.98 18.00
CA ILE A 106 22.42 -5.00 17.08
C ILE A 106 21.87 -3.59 16.86
N CYS A 107 21.18 -3.38 15.75
CA CYS A 107 20.65 -2.09 15.32
C CYS A 107 21.73 -0.99 15.39
N ILE A 108 22.77 -1.17 14.59
CA ILE A 108 23.92 -0.28 14.50
C ILE A 108 23.60 0.80 13.48
N VAL A 109 23.61 2.06 13.91
CA VAL A 109 23.32 3.22 13.08
C VAL A 109 24.61 3.96 12.78
N ASN A 110 24.88 4.22 11.50
CA ASN A 110 26.02 5.02 11.07
C ASN A 110 25.54 6.12 10.12
N ASP A 111 25.74 7.37 10.52
CA ASP A 111 25.44 8.53 9.68
C ASP A 111 26.65 8.81 8.77
N SER A 112 26.42 9.02 7.48
CA SER A 112 27.48 9.26 6.50
C SER A 112 27.08 10.37 5.55
N GLY A 113 27.72 11.54 5.72
CA GLY A 113 27.37 12.76 4.99
C GLY A 113 25.91 13.14 5.21
N ARG A 114 25.11 13.12 4.14
CA ARG A 114 23.67 13.43 4.17
C ARG A 114 22.79 12.21 4.40
N GLY A 115 23.33 11.00 4.31
CA GLY A 115 22.58 9.76 4.39
C GLY A 115 22.92 8.95 5.64
N ARG A 116 22.36 7.75 5.68
CA ARG A 116 22.49 6.84 6.82
C ARG A 116 22.57 5.40 6.38
N ALA A 117 23.26 4.58 7.16
CA ALA A 117 23.15 3.13 7.10
C ALA A 117 22.75 2.57 8.47
N VAL A 118 21.84 1.59 8.46
CA VAL A 118 21.38 0.87 9.65
C VAL A 118 21.56 -0.62 9.42
N LEU A 119 22.45 -1.25 10.20
CA LEU A 119 22.61 -2.69 10.24
C LEU A 119 21.80 -3.24 11.42
N LEU A 120 20.75 -4.02 11.16
CA LEU A 120 19.96 -4.64 12.22
C LEU A 120 20.79 -5.68 13.00
N ASN A 121 21.65 -6.41 12.29
CA ASN A 121 22.45 -7.55 12.74
C ASN A 121 21.64 -8.69 13.38
N PHE A 122 20.41 -8.89 12.92
CA PHE A 122 19.60 -10.07 13.21
C PHE A 122 18.82 -10.47 11.97
N THR A 123 18.50 -11.75 11.83
CA THR A 123 17.65 -12.22 10.73
C THR A 123 16.21 -11.75 10.92
N MET A 124 15.56 -11.33 9.83
CA MET A 124 14.11 -11.03 9.87
C MET A 124 13.25 -12.26 10.20
N TRP A 125 13.79 -13.47 9.98
CA TRP A 125 13.18 -14.74 10.38
C TRP A 125 13.00 -14.85 11.90
N SER A 126 14.03 -14.46 12.66
CA SER A 126 13.97 -14.46 14.13
C SER A 126 13.23 -13.26 14.72
N PHE A 127 12.98 -12.21 13.92
CA PHE A 127 12.26 -11.04 14.37
C PHE A 127 10.74 -11.29 14.39
N PRO A 128 9.98 -10.75 15.36
CA PRO A 128 8.56 -11.06 15.44
C PRO A 128 7.75 -10.65 14.20
N LYS A 129 6.86 -11.54 13.77
CA LYS A 129 5.92 -11.28 12.67
C LYS A 129 5.09 -10.02 12.98
N LEU A 130 5.20 -8.99 12.13
CA LEU A 130 4.58 -7.68 12.37
C LEU A 130 3.10 -7.59 11.98
N ALA A 131 2.62 -8.56 11.20
CA ALA A 131 1.27 -8.59 10.65
C ALA A 131 0.25 -9.33 11.53
N VAL A 132 0.70 -10.12 12.52
CA VAL A 132 -0.19 -10.94 13.37
C VAL A 132 -0.96 -10.07 14.36
N GLN A 133 -2.24 -10.40 14.61
CA GLN A 133 -3.18 -9.56 15.37
C GLN A 133 -2.72 -9.23 16.80
N ASN A 134 -2.18 -10.24 17.51
CA ASN A 134 -1.62 -10.07 18.85
C ASN A 134 -0.09 -9.89 18.81
N GLY A 135 0.44 -9.38 17.69
CA GLY A 135 1.86 -9.20 17.51
C GLY A 135 2.40 -8.08 18.39
N ASN A 136 3.69 -8.16 18.69
CA ASN A 136 4.40 -7.21 19.53
C ASN A 136 4.28 -5.76 19.01
N ASP A 137 3.79 -4.84 19.85
CA ASP A 137 3.56 -3.43 19.48
C ASP A 137 4.87 -2.64 19.42
N ASP A 138 5.81 -2.90 20.33
CA ASP A 138 7.16 -2.34 20.33
C ASP A 138 7.91 -2.71 19.04
N ALA A 139 7.81 -3.96 18.58
CA ALA A 139 8.42 -4.43 17.34
C ALA A 139 7.88 -3.68 16.11
N ALA A 140 6.57 -3.50 16.06
CA ALA A 140 5.91 -2.77 14.98
C ALA A 140 6.24 -1.27 15.05
N SER A 141 6.28 -0.70 16.25
CA SER A 141 6.63 0.70 16.50
C SER A 141 8.07 1.00 16.09
N PHE A 142 9.00 0.08 16.40
CA PHE A 142 10.40 0.16 15.98
C PHE A 142 10.52 0.29 14.45
N PHE A 143 9.93 -0.64 13.69
CA PHE A 143 9.99 -0.57 12.22
C PHE A 143 9.23 0.62 11.64
N ARG A 144 8.09 1.00 12.22
CA ARG A 144 7.36 2.22 11.81
C ARG A 144 8.23 3.46 11.99
N THR A 145 8.92 3.57 13.12
CA THR A 145 9.82 4.69 13.42
C THR A 145 11.02 4.66 12.48
N LEU A 146 11.66 3.50 12.30
CA LEU A 146 12.79 3.33 11.38
C LEU A 146 12.44 3.77 9.96
N LEU A 147 11.30 3.31 9.43
CA LEU A 147 10.84 3.70 8.08
C LEU A 147 10.44 5.18 8.01
N ALA A 148 9.77 5.71 9.03
CA ALA A 148 9.42 7.13 9.06
C ALA A 148 10.66 8.03 9.08
N LYS A 149 11.69 7.69 9.87
CA LYS A 149 12.97 8.40 9.89
C LYS A 149 13.80 8.21 8.62
N ALA A 150 13.56 7.12 7.89
CA ALA A 150 14.08 6.93 6.53
C ALA A 150 13.30 7.71 5.45
N GLY A 151 12.34 8.57 5.81
CA GLY A 151 11.53 9.34 4.85
C GLY A 151 10.36 8.57 4.24
N ALA A 152 10.05 7.38 4.76
CA ALA A 152 8.96 6.52 4.31
C ALA A 152 7.93 6.25 5.42
N PRO A 153 7.24 7.28 5.95
CA PRO A 153 6.23 7.09 6.97
C PRO A 153 5.05 6.25 6.44
N PRO A 154 4.35 5.49 7.32
CA PRO A 154 3.15 4.77 6.93
C PRO A 154 2.15 5.71 6.26
N PRO A 155 1.63 5.38 5.08
CA PRO A 155 0.80 6.31 4.33
C PRO A 155 -0.62 6.47 4.87
N LEU A 156 -1.02 5.57 5.76
CA LEU A 156 -2.26 5.56 6.51
C LEU A 156 -2.09 4.64 7.73
N THR A 157 -2.96 4.81 8.71
CA THR A 157 -3.09 3.90 9.85
C THR A 157 -4.46 3.27 9.82
N LEU A 158 -4.53 1.97 10.11
CA LEU A 158 -5.78 1.23 10.25
C LEU A 158 -5.97 0.93 11.73
N VAL A 159 -7.15 1.24 12.27
CA VAL A 159 -7.48 0.94 13.67
C VAL A 159 -8.78 0.16 13.78
N ASP A 160 -8.85 -0.71 14.78
CA ASP A 160 -10.04 -1.48 15.12
C ASP A 160 -11.06 -0.60 15.88
N THR A 161 -12.21 -1.17 16.25
CA THR A 161 -13.27 -0.47 17.00
C THR A 161 -12.84 -0.05 18.41
N ARG A 162 -11.70 -0.54 18.91
CA ARG A 162 -11.10 -0.16 20.20
C ARG A 162 -9.97 0.86 20.03
N GLY A 163 -9.74 1.37 18.82
CA GLY A 163 -8.66 2.32 18.51
C GLY A 163 -7.27 1.69 18.45
N ARG A 164 -7.14 0.35 18.57
CA ARG A 164 -5.86 -0.35 18.47
C ARG A 164 -5.50 -0.51 17.00
N ARG A 165 -4.20 -0.68 16.69
CA ARG A 165 -3.76 -0.98 15.32
C ARG A 165 -4.52 -2.19 14.77
N HIS A 166 -5.28 -1.99 13.70
CA HIS A 166 -5.90 -3.08 12.97
C HIS A 166 -4.81 -3.78 12.15
N ARG A 167 -4.39 -4.94 12.63
CA ARG A 167 -3.36 -5.72 11.97
C ARG A 167 -4.00 -6.63 10.95
N ASN A 168 -3.14 -7.25 10.15
CA ASN A 168 -3.52 -8.20 9.13
C ASN A 168 -4.47 -7.67 8.03
N ILE A 169 -4.55 -6.35 7.84
CA ILE A 169 -5.22 -5.76 6.69
C ILE A 169 -4.14 -5.28 5.73
N GLU A 170 -4.20 -5.76 4.50
CA GLU A 170 -3.38 -5.26 3.43
C GLU A 170 -4.00 -3.98 2.86
N ALA A 171 -3.18 -2.95 2.66
CA ALA A 171 -3.57 -1.70 2.04
C ALA A 171 -2.73 -1.45 0.79
N MET A 172 -3.34 -1.60 -0.38
CA MET A 172 -2.73 -1.24 -1.66
C MET A 172 -3.19 0.15 -2.08
N ARG A 173 -2.30 0.93 -2.69
CA ARG A 173 -2.58 2.31 -3.07
C ARG A 173 -2.02 2.63 -4.44
N TRP A 174 -2.79 3.37 -5.23
CA TRP A 174 -2.32 3.91 -6.49
C TRP A 174 -2.94 5.28 -6.75
N ARG A 175 -2.19 6.14 -7.44
CA ARG A 175 -2.68 7.45 -7.87
C ARG A 175 -3.40 7.28 -9.21
N THR A 176 -4.57 7.90 -9.34
CA THR A 176 -5.29 7.96 -10.62
C THR A 176 -5.09 9.29 -11.33
N GLY A 177 -4.43 10.25 -10.68
CA GLY A 177 -4.12 11.58 -11.19
C GLY A 177 -3.39 12.43 -10.15
N HIS A 178 -3.31 13.73 -10.39
CA HIS A 178 -2.89 14.69 -9.37
C HIS A 178 -3.94 14.73 -8.26
N ARG A 179 -3.50 14.57 -7.00
CA ARG A 179 -4.32 14.77 -5.78
C ARG A 179 -5.46 13.78 -5.53
N THR A 180 -5.61 12.74 -6.35
CA THR A 180 -6.56 11.63 -6.13
C THR A 180 -5.83 10.29 -6.14
N GLN A 181 -6.19 9.44 -5.19
CA GLN A 181 -5.67 8.07 -5.08
C GLN A 181 -6.83 7.12 -4.74
N VAL A 182 -6.64 5.86 -5.11
CA VAL A 182 -7.49 4.76 -4.68
C VAL A 182 -6.72 3.94 -3.65
N ILE A 183 -7.41 3.52 -2.61
CA ILE A 183 -6.94 2.65 -1.55
C ILE A 183 -7.80 1.38 -1.62
N ALA A 184 -7.15 0.23 -1.76
CA ALA A 184 -7.79 -1.07 -1.63
C ALA A 184 -7.42 -1.68 -0.29
N LEU A 185 -8.43 -2.07 0.51
CA LEU A 185 -8.25 -2.77 1.78
C LEU A 185 -8.66 -4.23 1.62
N TYR A 186 -7.77 -5.15 1.95
CA TYR A 186 -8.01 -6.59 1.89
C TYR A 186 -7.79 -7.25 3.24
N GLY A 187 -8.63 -8.25 3.52
CA GLY A 187 -8.53 -9.04 4.73
C GLY A 187 -9.32 -8.44 5.89
N PRO A 188 -9.09 -8.90 7.11
CA PRO A 188 -8.01 -9.81 7.48
C PRO A 188 -8.24 -11.25 7.05
N PHE A 189 -7.18 -11.91 6.54
CA PHE A 189 -7.22 -13.30 6.06
C PHE A 189 -6.50 -14.26 7.02
N LEU A 190 -6.89 -15.53 7.05
CA LEU A 190 -6.30 -16.54 7.96
C LEU A 190 -4.87 -16.93 7.60
N GLY A 191 -4.51 -16.98 6.31
CA GLY A 191 -3.17 -17.41 5.85
C GLY A 191 -2.02 -16.46 6.22
N THR A 192 -2.33 -15.33 6.86
CA THR A 192 -1.36 -14.34 7.36
C THR A 192 -1.30 -14.32 8.90
N TRP A 193 -2.03 -15.23 9.56
CA TRP A 193 -1.83 -15.61 10.96
C TRP A 193 -0.71 -16.66 11.08
N PRO A 194 -0.05 -16.78 12.24
CA PRO A 194 1.16 -17.55 12.35
C PRO A 194 0.82 -19.04 12.38
N GLU A 195 1.27 -19.77 11.36
CA GLU A 195 1.85 -21.08 11.64
C GLU A 195 3.35 -20.85 11.91
N PRO A 196 3.79 -21.22 13.11
CA PRO A 196 5.02 -21.96 13.31
C PRO A 196 4.59 -23.23 14.05
N ASN A 197 4.13 -24.24 13.32
CA ASN A 197 3.88 -25.59 13.84
C ASN A 197 2.81 -25.70 14.94
N GLY A 198 1.65 -25.04 14.81
CA GLY A 198 0.64 -25.10 15.85
C GLY A 198 -0.79 -24.99 15.31
N GLU A 199 -1.57 -26.04 15.50
CA GLU A 199 -3.01 -26.04 15.25
C GLU A 199 -3.69 -24.86 15.96
N ILE A 200 -4.48 -24.09 15.22
CA ILE A 200 -5.35 -23.06 15.82
C ILE A 200 -6.69 -23.72 16.14
N ASP A 201 -6.87 -24.16 17.39
CA ASP A 201 -8.12 -24.76 17.88
C ASP A 201 -9.33 -23.82 17.80
N SER A 202 -9.12 -22.49 17.82
CA SER A 202 -10.20 -21.52 17.65
C SER A 202 -9.74 -20.14 17.17
N LEU A 203 -10.57 -19.51 16.34
CA LEU A 203 -10.33 -18.18 15.80
C LEU A 203 -10.57 -17.11 16.88
N PRO A 204 -9.61 -16.22 17.19
CA PRO A 204 -9.83 -15.13 18.13
C PRO A 204 -10.75 -14.06 17.52
N SER A 205 -11.42 -13.27 18.37
CA SER A 205 -12.20 -12.11 17.93
C SER A 205 -11.34 -11.15 17.07
N PRO A 206 -11.83 -10.63 15.92
CA PRO A 206 -13.22 -10.68 15.41
C PRO A 206 -13.57 -11.90 14.50
N PHE A 207 -12.68 -12.88 14.37
CA PHE A 207 -12.77 -13.94 13.36
C PHE A 207 -13.70 -15.12 13.72
N HIS A 208 -14.54 -14.98 14.76
CA HIS A 208 -15.60 -15.94 15.07
C HIS A 208 -16.69 -16.01 13.99
N ARG A 209 -16.72 -15.04 13.07
CA ARG A 209 -17.60 -15.04 11.89
C ARG A 209 -16.80 -15.63 10.73
N GLY A 210 -17.41 -16.54 9.96
CA GLY A 210 -16.74 -17.37 8.95
C GLY A 210 -15.75 -16.63 8.03
N ARG A 211 -14.90 -17.40 7.32
CA ARG A 211 -13.68 -16.98 6.58
C ARG A 211 -13.78 -15.76 5.64
N THR A 212 -14.95 -15.16 5.45
CA THR A 212 -15.25 -14.04 4.54
C THR A 212 -15.99 -12.88 5.21
N ALA A 213 -16.25 -12.93 6.52
CA ALA A 213 -17.04 -11.90 7.19
C ALA A 213 -16.30 -10.54 7.19
N PRO A 214 -16.97 -9.43 6.81
CA PRO A 214 -16.40 -8.11 6.96
C PRO A 214 -16.12 -7.76 8.42
N VAL A 215 -14.93 -7.22 8.68
CA VAL A 215 -14.56 -6.65 9.97
C VAL A 215 -14.58 -5.12 9.89
N PRO A 216 -15.02 -4.40 10.94
CA PRO A 216 -14.94 -2.95 10.96
C PRO A 216 -13.50 -2.46 11.00
N VAL A 217 -13.19 -1.42 10.23
CA VAL A 217 -11.89 -0.75 10.22
C VAL A 217 -12.08 0.75 10.14
N THR A 218 -11.34 1.49 10.95
CA THR A 218 -11.22 2.94 10.81
C THR A 218 -9.91 3.26 10.10
N VAL A 219 -10.01 3.91 8.94
CA VAL A 219 -8.88 4.39 8.17
C VAL A 219 -8.51 5.79 8.64
N LYS A 220 -7.29 5.94 9.17
CA LYS A 220 -6.69 7.22 9.56
C LYS A 220 -5.72 7.68 8.47
N LEU A 221 -5.97 8.86 7.93
CA LEU A 221 -5.20 9.50 6.87
C LEU A 221 -4.19 10.48 7.46
N PRO A 222 -3.03 10.71 6.81
CA PRO A 222 -2.01 11.62 7.30
C PRO A 222 -2.40 13.11 7.19
N ALA A 223 -3.46 13.41 6.44
CA ALA A 223 -4.03 14.74 6.31
C ALA A 223 -5.51 14.63 5.92
N PRO A 224 -6.35 15.64 6.22
CA PRO A 224 -7.76 15.63 5.84
C PRO A 224 -7.97 15.48 4.33
N ARG A 225 -8.90 14.62 3.92
CA ARG A 225 -9.28 14.34 2.52
C ARG A 225 -10.78 14.08 2.43
N TYR A 226 -11.35 14.26 1.24
CA TYR A 226 -12.65 13.69 0.90
C TYR A 226 -12.48 12.19 0.66
N VAL A 227 -13.35 11.37 1.24
CA VAL A 227 -13.32 9.92 1.10
C VAL A 227 -14.63 9.43 0.47
N TYR A 228 -14.54 8.54 -0.51
CA TYR A 228 -15.68 7.91 -1.18
C TYR A 228 -15.46 6.40 -1.24
N GLU A 229 -16.46 5.62 -0.87
CA GLU A 229 -16.43 4.17 -0.96
C GLU A 229 -17.11 3.71 -2.25
N MET A 230 -16.31 3.17 -3.18
CA MET A 230 -16.71 3.01 -4.60
C MET A 230 -17.93 2.10 -4.82
N ARG A 231 -18.17 1.12 -3.94
CA ARG A 231 -19.27 0.16 -4.12
C ARG A 231 -20.57 0.58 -3.45
N THR A 232 -20.49 1.25 -2.31
CA THR A 232 -21.66 1.62 -1.52
C THR A 232 -22.10 3.06 -1.77
N GLY A 233 -21.25 3.89 -2.37
CA GLY A 233 -21.51 5.32 -2.58
C GLY A 233 -21.40 6.15 -1.31
N ARG A 234 -21.06 5.52 -0.16
CA ARG A 234 -20.81 6.24 1.09
C ARG A 234 -19.68 7.24 0.88
N SER A 235 -19.84 8.43 1.46
CA SER A 235 -18.81 9.46 1.42
C SER A 235 -18.65 10.13 2.77
N SER A 236 -17.49 10.74 3.01
CA SER A 236 -17.25 11.56 4.19
C SER A 236 -18.05 12.87 4.19
N GLY A 237 -18.56 13.32 3.05
CA GLY A 237 -19.29 14.60 2.88
C GLY A 237 -18.40 15.85 2.99
N ALA A 238 -17.38 15.82 3.83
CA ALA A 238 -16.39 16.87 4.06
C ALA A 238 -14.97 16.31 4.11
N LEU A 239 -13.98 17.20 4.26
CA LEU A 239 -12.61 16.80 4.57
C LEU A 239 -12.57 16.08 5.92
N THR A 240 -11.95 14.91 5.97
CA THR A 240 -11.75 14.13 7.18
C THR A 240 -10.38 13.44 7.14
N ASP A 241 -9.76 13.27 8.30
CA ASP A 241 -8.59 12.41 8.46
C ASP A 241 -8.97 10.99 8.93
N SER A 242 -10.26 10.70 9.07
CA SER A 242 -10.79 9.45 9.61
C SER A 242 -12.02 8.98 8.83
N PHE A 243 -12.04 7.72 8.42
CA PHE A 243 -13.19 7.13 7.72
C PHE A 243 -13.45 5.69 8.19
N GLU A 244 -14.66 5.44 8.68
CA GLU A 244 -15.10 4.12 9.14
C GLU A 244 -15.67 3.30 7.97
N THR A 245 -15.14 2.10 7.77
CA THR A 245 -15.59 1.17 6.74
C THR A 245 -15.39 -0.28 7.24
N THR A 246 -15.48 -1.24 6.35
CA THR A 246 -15.12 -2.64 6.62
C THR A 246 -14.00 -3.10 5.72
N ALA A 247 -13.30 -4.16 6.12
CA ALA A 247 -12.41 -4.91 5.25
C ALA A 247 -12.81 -6.39 5.33
N GLN A 248 -12.66 -7.12 4.22
CA GLN A 248 -12.92 -8.56 4.20
C GLN A 248 -11.92 -9.31 3.31
N PRO A 249 -11.71 -10.63 3.54
CA PRO A 249 -10.96 -11.49 2.63
C PRO A 249 -11.53 -11.51 1.22
N PHE A 250 -10.64 -11.66 0.23
CA PHE A 250 -10.94 -11.91 -1.20
C PHE A 250 -11.73 -10.82 -1.94
N VAL A 251 -12.28 -9.82 -1.24
CA VAL A 251 -13.05 -8.72 -1.84
C VAL A 251 -12.57 -7.41 -1.23
N ALA A 252 -11.85 -6.61 -2.03
CA ALA A 252 -11.29 -5.35 -1.55
C ALA A 252 -12.38 -4.35 -1.22
N THR A 253 -12.32 -3.69 -0.07
CA THR A 253 -12.98 -2.41 0.09
C THR A 253 -12.19 -1.34 -0.67
N LEU A 254 -12.86 -0.61 -1.55
CA LEU A 254 -12.22 0.39 -2.42
C LEU A 254 -12.63 1.79 -1.97
N LEU A 255 -11.65 2.56 -1.51
CA LEU A 255 -11.80 3.94 -1.10
C LEU A 255 -11.10 4.86 -2.09
N VAL A 256 -11.79 5.87 -2.58
CA VAL A 256 -11.19 7.00 -3.29
C VAL A 256 -10.94 8.09 -2.27
N VAL A 257 -9.70 8.58 -2.18
CA VAL A 257 -9.39 9.75 -1.35
C VAL A 257 -8.85 10.88 -2.21
N SER A 258 -9.37 12.08 -1.97
CA SER A 258 -9.14 13.27 -2.80
C SER A 258 -8.95 14.52 -1.95
N GLU A 259 -8.11 15.46 -2.41
CA GLU A 259 -7.94 16.77 -1.77
C GLU A 259 -9.10 17.73 -2.03
N ARG A 260 -9.93 17.44 -3.04
CA ARG A 260 -11.09 18.24 -3.45
C ARG A 260 -12.33 17.37 -3.59
N PRO A 261 -13.54 17.93 -3.45
CA PRO A 261 -14.77 17.18 -3.65
C PRO A 261 -14.83 16.67 -5.09
N LEU A 262 -15.32 15.45 -5.28
CA LEU A 262 -15.52 14.88 -6.60
C LEU A 262 -16.90 15.28 -7.13
N HIS A 263 -16.91 15.98 -8.27
CA HIS A 263 -18.13 16.39 -8.96
C HIS A 263 -18.75 15.22 -9.75
N PRO A 264 -20.10 15.21 -9.90
CA PRO A 264 -20.78 14.24 -10.74
C PRO A 264 -20.41 14.43 -12.22
N PRO A 265 -20.50 13.37 -13.03
CA PRO A 265 -20.37 13.49 -14.48
C PRO A 265 -21.58 14.23 -15.09
N MET A 266 -21.33 14.88 -16.21
CA MET A 266 -22.31 15.44 -17.12
C MET A 266 -22.23 14.66 -18.43
N LEU A 267 -23.38 14.31 -19.00
CA LEU A 267 -23.49 13.60 -20.26
C LEU A 267 -24.33 14.43 -21.22
N SER A 268 -23.80 14.69 -22.40
CA SER A 268 -24.47 15.47 -23.46
C SER A 268 -24.48 14.68 -24.76
N THR A 269 -25.62 14.63 -25.43
CA THR A 269 -25.73 14.14 -26.80
C THR A 269 -25.03 15.12 -27.73
N VAL A 270 -24.30 14.60 -28.72
CA VAL A 270 -23.82 15.39 -29.86
C VAL A 270 -24.90 15.46 -30.94
N THR A 271 -25.68 14.38 -31.08
CA THR A 271 -26.82 14.28 -31.99
C THR A 271 -28.01 13.68 -31.26
N ASP A 272 -29.15 14.37 -31.30
CA ASP A 272 -30.35 13.95 -30.58
C ASP A 272 -31.17 12.89 -31.34
N THR A 273 -30.79 12.62 -32.60
CA THR A 273 -31.41 11.59 -33.44
C THR A 273 -30.35 10.82 -34.21
N VAL A 274 -30.53 9.50 -34.32
CA VAL A 274 -29.68 8.59 -35.10
C VAL A 274 -30.55 7.57 -35.84
N VAL A 275 -30.12 7.14 -37.02
CA VAL A 275 -30.76 6.02 -37.73
C VAL A 275 -30.18 4.70 -37.23
N ARG A 276 -30.96 3.61 -37.32
CA ARG A 276 -30.40 2.25 -37.17
C ARG A 276 -29.20 2.05 -38.11
N GLY A 277 -28.19 1.32 -37.66
CA GLY A 277 -26.89 1.22 -38.36
C GLY A 277 -25.96 2.42 -38.18
N GLY A 278 -26.45 3.54 -37.63
CA GLY A 278 -25.64 4.71 -37.33
C GLY A 278 -24.84 4.60 -36.02
N SER A 279 -24.39 5.73 -35.50
CA SER A 279 -23.71 5.79 -34.20
C SER A 279 -24.19 6.97 -33.35
N MET A 280 -24.60 6.68 -32.12
CA MET A 280 -24.90 7.69 -31.12
C MET A 280 -23.59 8.24 -30.56
N LYS A 281 -23.45 9.55 -30.58
CA LYS A 281 -22.25 10.24 -30.09
C LYS A 281 -22.58 11.07 -28.85
N PHE A 282 -21.77 10.92 -27.81
CA PHE A 282 -21.92 11.65 -26.55
C PHE A 282 -20.60 12.28 -26.12
N ARG A 283 -20.68 13.44 -25.48
CA ARG A 283 -19.58 14.02 -24.72
C ARG A 283 -19.85 13.86 -23.23
N VAL A 284 -18.80 13.53 -22.51
CA VAL A 284 -18.77 13.45 -21.05
C VAL A 284 -17.84 14.53 -20.52
N ALA A 285 -18.38 15.34 -19.60
CA ALA A 285 -17.61 16.30 -18.83
C ALA A 285 -17.72 15.98 -17.33
N ILE A 286 -16.63 16.07 -16.58
CA ILE A 286 -16.62 16.03 -15.11
C ILE A 286 -15.96 17.33 -14.63
N PRO A 287 -16.73 18.28 -14.08
CA PRO A 287 -16.19 19.57 -13.64
C PRO A 287 -15.02 19.39 -12.68
N GLN A 288 -13.94 20.14 -12.93
CA GLN A 288 -12.73 20.20 -12.07
C GLN A 288 -12.03 18.85 -11.81
N ALA A 289 -12.37 17.80 -12.57
CA ALA A 289 -11.70 16.52 -12.42
C ALA A 289 -10.27 16.59 -12.98
N LEU A 290 -9.32 16.06 -12.20
CA LEU A 290 -7.92 15.94 -12.61
C LEU A 290 -7.54 14.46 -12.72
N GLY A 291 -6.76 14.13 -13.74
CA GLY A 291 -6.34 12.77 -14.05
C GLY A 291 -7.49 11.87 -14.50
N ARG A 292 -7.36 10.57 -14.19
CA ARG A 292 -8.28 9.53 -14.69
C ARG A 292 -9.47 9.35 -13.76
N ARG A 293 -10.66 9.39 -14.36
CA ARG A 293 -11.93 8.94 -13.77
C ARG A 293 -12.49 7.80 -14.63
N VAL A 294 -13.21 6.88 -14.00
CA VAL A 294 -13.81 5.74 -14.71
C VAL A 294 -15.32 5.81 -14.55
N LEU A 295 -16.01 5.85 -15.68
CA LEU A 295 -17.46 5.84 -15.74
C LEU A 295 -17.93 4.49 -16.27
N LYS A 296 -19.02 3.98 -15.72
CA LYS A 296 -19.78 2.86 -16.27
C LYS A 296 -20.93 3.42 -17.10
N ILE A 297 -20.94 3.10 -18.39
CA ILE A 297 -21.98 3.52 -19.32
C ILE A 297 -22.94 2.35 -19.53
N ARG A 298 -24.24 2.64 -19.49
CA ARG A 298 -25.33 1.69 -19.79
C ARG A 298 -26.36 2.36 -20.68
N ALA A 299 -26.98 1.60 -21.58
CA ALA A 299 -28.13 2.02 -22.35
C ALA A 299 -29.39 1.27 -21.90
N THR A 300 -30.51 1.98 -21.93
CA THR A 300 -31.85 1.44 -21.71
C THR A 300 -32.70 1.74 -22.94
N SER A 301 -33.35 0.71 -23.48
CA SER A 301 -34.22 0.80 -24.66
C SER A 301 -35.53 1.53 -24.34
N PRO A 302 -36.33 1.92 -25.36
CA PRO A 302 -37.58 2.65 -25.17
C PRO A 302 -38.63 1.87 -24.36
N ASP A 303 -38.58 0.53 -24.38
CA ASP A 303 -39.43 -0.35 -23.57
C ASP A 303 -38.89 -0.56 -22.13
N GLY A 304 -37.85 0.17 -21.74
CA GLY A 304 -37.28 0.14 -20.39
C GLY A 304 -36.30 -1.01 -20.13
N LYS A 305 -35.97 -1.83 -21.13
CA LYS A 305 -35.05 -2.96 -20.95
C LYS A 305 -33.57 -2.52 -21.00
N PRO A 306 -32.70 -3.09 -20.17
CA PRO A 306 -31.27 -2.82 -20.27
C PRO A 306 -30.67 -3.47 -21.51
N ALA A 307 -30.06 -2.66 -22.38
CA ALA A 307 -29.29 -3.17 -23.52
C ALA A 307 -27.90 -3.58 -23.04
N ARG A 308 -27.76 -4.84 -22.63
CA ARG A 308 -26.52 -5.38 -22.03
C ARG A 308 -25.31 -5.29 -22.95
N TRP A 309 -25.51 -5.33 -24.27
CA TRP A 309 -24.45 -5.12 -25.27
C TRP A 309 -23.92 -3.67 -25.30
N PHE A 310 -24.65 -2.71 -24.71
CA PHE A 310 -24.21 -1.34 -24.47
C PHE A 310 -23.80 -1.09 -23.01
N GLU A 311 -23.25 -2.10 -22.35
CA GLU A 311 -22.60 -1.94 -21.06
C GLU A 311 -21.07 -1.88 -21.23
N ARG A 312 -20.47 -0.70 -21.02
CA ARG A 312 -19.01 -0.51 -21.13
C ARG A 312 -18.44 0.46 -20.12
N SER A 313 -17.12 0.38 -19.92
CA SER A 313 -16.38 1.36 -19.12
C SER A 313 -15.82 2.46 -20.03
N LEU A 314 -15.89 3.71 -19.58
CA LEU A 314 -15.25 4.87 -20.22
C LEU A 314 -14.25 5.47 -19.24
N ILE A 315 -12.98 5.57 -19.65
CA ILE A 315 -11.96 6.28 -18.89
C ILE A 315 -11.89 7.71 -19.42
N VAL A 316 -12.20 8.66 -18.55
CA VAL A 316 -12.15 10.11 -18.82
C VAL A 316 -10.87 10.67 -18.22
N ARG A 317 -10.13 11.49 -18.99
CA ARG A 317 -8.89 12.14 -18.56
C ARG A 317 -9.15 13.63 -18.40
N ASP A 318 -8.76 14.18 -17.25
CA ASP A 318 -8.92 15.60 -16.91
C ASP A 318 -10.37 16.10 -17.13
N GLY A 319 -11.30 15.21 -16.77
CA GLY A 319 -12.73 15.46 -16.83
C GLY A 319 -13.35 15.40 -18.22
N GLN A 320 -12.61 15.13 -19.29
CA GLN A 320 -13.15 15.12 -20.65
C GLN A 320 -13.08 13.75 -21.30
N GLY A 321 -14.11 13.41 -22.07
CA GLY A 321 -14.11 12.21 -22.92
C GLY A 321 -15.29 12.16 -23.86
N GLU A 322 -15.13 11.33 -24.88
CA GLU A 322 -16.15 11.11 -25.89
C GLU A 322 -16.53 9.64 -25.94
N LEU A 323 -17.77 9.39 -26.32
CA LEU A 323 -18.32 8.06 -26.43
C LEU A 323 -19.09 7.94 -27.73
N ASN A 324 -18.71 6.95 -28.53
CA ASN A 324 -19.46 6.52 -29.70
C ASN A 324 -20.05 5.13 -29.42
N LEU A 325 -21.36 5.02 -29.57
CA LEU A 325 -22.12 3.78 -29.43
C LEU A 325 -22.73 3.45 -30.81
N PRO A 326 -22.29 2.37 -31.48
CA PRO A 326 -22.91 1.95 -32.74
C PRO A 326 -24.34 1.48 -32.47
N VAL A 327 -25.29 1.72 -33.38
CA VAL A 327 -26.68 1.27 -33.25
C VAL A 327 -26.89 0.10 -34.20
N ALA A 328 -27.28 -1.07 -33.70
CA ALA A 328 -27.53 -2.22 -34.58
C ALA A 328 -28.77 -2.00 -35.46
N TRP A 329 -28.82 -2.66 -36.62
CA TRP A 329 -29.90 -2.47 -37.59
C TRP A 329 -31.28 -2.92 -37.08
N ASN A 330 -31.27 -3.88 -36.15
CA ASN A 330 -32.45 -4.48 -35.53
C ASN A 330 -32.84 -3.83 -34.19
N GLU A 331 -32.24 -2.69 -33.82
CA GLU A 331 -32.59 -1.98 -32.58
C GLU A 331 -34.02 -1.43 -32.62
N THR A 332 -34.65 -1.36 -31.45
CA THR A 332 -35.97 -0.76 -31.29
C THR A 332 -35.92 0.74 -31.57
N ALA A 333 -36.72 1.23 -32.52
CA ALA A 333 -36.89 2.66 -32.72
C ALA A 333 -37.57 3.31 -31.50
N GLY A 334 -37.24 4.56 -31.20
CA GLY A 334 -37.78 5.30 -30.07
C GLY A 334 -36.71 6.02 -29.26
N THR A 335 -37.08 6.51 -28.07
CA THR A 335 -36.18 7.24 -27.19
C THR A 335 -35.40 6.29 -26.30
N TRP A 336 -34.09 6.26 -26.50
CA TRP A 336 -33.15 5.51 -25.68
C TRP A 336 -32.58 6.39 -24.58
N THR A 337 -32.34 5.80 -23.41
CA THR A 337 -31.70 6.49 -22.28
C THR A 337 -30.30 5.95 -22.07
N ILE A 338 -29.30 6.84 -22.10
CA ILE A 338 -27.92 6.52 -21.75
C ILE A 338 -27.65 7.01 -20.34
N THR A 339 -27.17 6.12 -19.47
CA THR A 339 -26.77 6.44 -18.11
C THR A 339 -25.26 6.32 -17.97
N ALA A 340 -24.63 7.35 -17.42
CA ALA A 340 -23.23 7.33 -17.02
C ALA A 340 -23.14 7.35 -15.49
N THR A 341 -22.55 6.30 -14.91
CA THR A 341 -22.29 6.18 -13.47
C THR A 341 -20.81 6.39 -13.20
N ASP A 342 -20.45 7.37 -12.38
CA ASP A 342 -19.07 7.51 -11.91
C ASP A 342 -18.73 6.45 -10.87
N LEU A 343 -17.74 5.61 -11.17
CA LEU A 343 -17.34 4.51 -10.29
C LEU A 343 -16.66 4.99 -9.00
N PHE A 344 -16.22 6.25 -8.94
CA PHE A 344 -15.58 6.79 -7.74
C PHE A 344 -16.60 7.23 -6.69
N THR A 345 -17.73 7.79 -7.13
CA THR A 345 -18.74 8.39 -6.24
C THR A 345 -20.11 7.73 -6.31
N THR A 346 -20.29 6.75 -7.19
CA THR A 346 -21.56 6.10 -7.58
C THR A 346 -22.64 7.06 -8.11
N ARG A 347 -22.32 8.34 -8.30
CA ARG A 347 -23.25 9.33 -8.84
C ARG A 347 -23.53 9.06 -10.31
N THR A 348 -24.78 9.27 -10.72
CA THR A 348 -25.22 9.00 -12.09
C THR A 348 -25.70 10.27 -12.79
N THR A 349 -25.56 10.28 -14.10
CA THR A 349 -26.18 11.26 -14.99
C THR A 349 -26.80 10.53 -16.16
N LYS A 350 -27.80 11.15 -16.80
CA LYS A 350 -28.55 10.55 -17.90
C LYS A 350 -28.64 11.53 -19.06
N SER A 351 -28.71 10.97 -20.26
CA SER A 351 -29.00 11.69 -21.50
C SER A 351 -29.86 10.78 -22.38
N THR A 352 -30.61 11.37 -23.31
CA THR A 352 -31.53 10.64 -24.17
C THR A 352 -31.21 10.89 -25.64
N VAL A 353 -31.47 9.90 -26.48
CA VAL A 353 -31.29 9.99 -27.93
C VAL A 353 -32.40 9.22 -28.63
N ARG A 354 -32.91 9.76 -29.74
CA ARG A 354 -33.96 9.10 -30.52
C ARG A 354 -33.36 8.25 -31.63
N ILE A 355 -33.67 6.96 -31.63
CA ILE A 355 -33.32 6.05 -32.72
C ILE A 355 -34.50 5.98 -33.70
N LYS A 356 -34.23 6.20 -34.99
CA LYS A 356 -35.18 6.06 -36.10
C LYS A 356 -34.95 4.76 -36.83
#